data_AF-A0ABD2GRX6-F1
#
_entry.id   AF-A0ABD2GRX6-F1
#
_cell.length_a   1.000
_cell.length_b   1.000
_cell.length_c   1.000
_cell.angle_alpha   90.00
_cell.angle_beta   90.00
_cell.angle_gamma   90.00
#
_symmetry.space_group_name_H-M   'P 1'
#
loop_
_entity.id
_entity.type
_entity.pdbx_description
1 polymer ?
#
loop_
_entity_poly.entity_id
_entity_poly.type
_entity_poly.pdbx_seq_one_letter_code
_entity_poly.pdbx_strand_id
1 'polypeptide(L)'
;MTYFYFLGFFILCLKMDTSLQQEAITCKLQLPGLKGTSYEPASRNTFPPGDQVTVHCEDKYWIFGHQQASVVTTCKEDGEWTIRPVCQEVTCSTQEVPHVSSWDSRQQTFKSGETTRYWCETGYRRKDGASSATCTRDGWHPNPLCEEIICTAPEIENGDVLGQIQEYKENQVMEFQCKPSFRRAATRSAKCTEQGVRAEWSPTPLCEPITCKLQLPVLKGTSYEPAYRNTFPPGDQVTVHCEDKYWIFGYQQASVVTTCKEDAEWTIRPLCQEVLGCGTAPIIADGDLKYTRKSNNSHNEMVEYMCQAYYTMEGEPYKTCVNGVWTGHTRCIQPCTVNEDDNRQHNITVKYNGSTYFTHDEIIEFRCARGIPVGSVSLLQRCNSGVIVLPTCQEF
;
A
#
# COMPACT_ATOMS: atom_id res chain seq x y z
N MET A 1 -56.50 103.60 71.33
CA MET A 1 -55.10 104.05 71.24
C MET A 1 -54.47 103.30 70.07
N THR A 2 -53.82 103.86 69.07
CA THR A 2 -53.55 105.22 68.59
C THR A 2 -53.07 105.02 67.14
N TYR A 3 -53.36 105.98 66.27
CA TYR A 3 -52.99 106.06 64.85
C TYR A 3 -51.46 106.00 64.58
N PHE A 4 -51.01 105.49 63.42
CA PHE A 4 -50.54 106.29 62.26
C PHE A 4 -49.87 105.45 61.12
N TYR A 5 -50.45 105.57 59.91
CA TYR A 5 -49.99 105.54 58.50
C TYR A 5 -48.54 105.16 58.07
N PHE A 6 -48.38 104.43 56.94
CA PHE A 6 -48.12 104.98 55.57
C PHE A 6 -47.86 103.87 54.50
N LEU A 7 -48.63 103.92 53.40
CA LEU A 7 -48.35 103.70 51.96
C LEU A 7 -47.47 102.55 51.39
N GLY A 8 -48.03 101.85 50.38
CA GLY A 8 -47.30 101.11 49.33
C GLY A 8 -48.24 100.62 48.20
N PHE A 9 -48.00 101.08 46.98
CA PHE A 9 -48.82 100.96 45.75
C PHE A 9 -48.73 99.59 45.02
N PHE A 10 -49.83 99.23 44.34
CA PHE A 10 -50.00 98.51 43.04
C PHE A 10 -49.05 97.36 42.63
N ILE A 11 -49.61 96.24 42.17
CA ILE A 11 -49.50 95.73 40.77
C ILE A 11 -50.32 94.44 40.58
N LEU A 12 -50.93 94.35 39.40
CA LEU A 12 -51.80 93.34 38.84
C LEU A 12 -51.38 91.88 39.10
N CYS A 13 -52.35 91.06 39.47
CA CYS A 13 -52.36 89.63 39.13
C CYS A 13 -52.42 89.46 37.61
N LEU A 14 -51.29 89.17 36.97
CA LEU A 14 -51.26 88.49 35.69
C LEU A 14 -51.13 87.00 35.96
N LYS A 15 -52.20 86.25 35.67
CA LYS A 15 -52.15 84.80 35.45
C LYS A 15 -51.10 84.51 34.37
N MET A 16 -50.10 83.72 34.70
CA MET A 16 -49.38 82.91 33.71
C MET A 16 -49.82 81.47 33.91
N ASP A 17 -50.81 81.06 33.10
CA ASP A 17 -51.05 79.64 32.83
C ASP A 17 -49.80 79.09 32.12
N THR A 18 -49.06 78.23 32.80
CA THR A 18 -48.05 77.38 32.17
C THR A 18 -48.47 75.94 32.42
N SER A 19 -49.37 75.44 31.56
CA SER A 19 -49.60 74.01 31.44
C SER A 19 -48.37 73.37 30.77
N LEU A 20 -47.37 73.03 31.56
CA LEU A 20 -46.40 72.01 31.16
C LEU A 20 -47.18 70.69 31.04
N GLN A 21 -47.54 70.29 29.83
CA GLN A 21 -47.97 68.91 29.56
C GLN A 21 -46.80 68.01 29.90
N GLN A 22 -46.81 67.44 31.10
CA GLN A 22 -45.89 66.37 31.46
C GLN A 22 -46.35 65.14 30.68
N GLU A 23 -45.63 64.79 29.61
CA GLU A 23 -45.91 63.57 28.85
C GLU A 23 -45.82 62.39 29.81
N ALA A 24 -46.90 61.61 29.88
CA ALA A 24 -46.90 60.41 30.70
C ALA A 24 -45.84 59.43 30.18
N ILE A 25 -44.96 58.99 31.08
CA ILE A 25 -43.93 57.99 30.76
C ILE A 25 -44.66 56.73 30.30
N THR A 26 -44.47 56.36 29.05
CA THR A 26 -45.13 55.21 28.42
C THR A 26 -44.20 54.58 27.40
N CYS A 27 -44.20 53.26 27.33
CA CYS A 27 -43.51 52.53 26.27
C CYS A 27 -44.43 52.42 25.06
N LYS A 28 -43.89 52.75 23.88
CA LYS A 28 -44.62 52.67 22.61
C LYS A 28 -44.11 51.52 21.75
N LEU A 29 -45.02 50.80 21.10
CA LEU A 29 -44.74 49.80 20.07
C LEU A 29 -45.10 50.35 18.69
N GLN A 30 -44.34 49.93 17.68
CA GLN A 30 -44.69 50.19 16.29
C GLN A 30 -45.78 49.23 15.84
N LEU A 31 -46.94 49.74 15.41
CA LEU A 31 -48.02 48.96 14.79
C LEU A 31 -48.23 49.39 13.33
N PRO A 32 -48.23 48.46 12.36
CA PRO A 32 -47.95 47.02 12.51
C PRO A 32 -46.48 46.78 12.94
N GLY A 33 -46.24 45.62 13.58
CA GLY A 33 -44.89 45.22 13.98
C GLY A 33 -43.91 45.19 12.81
N LEU A 34 -42.61 45.34 13.11
CA LEU A 34 -41.56 45.16 12.11
C LEU A 34 -41.60 43.72 11.56
N LYS A 35 -41.00 43.48 10.39
CA LYS A 35 -41.02 42.17 9.72
C LYS A 35 -40.64 41.05 10.69
N GLY A 36 -41.50 40.02 10.76
CA GLY A 36 -41.29 38.87 11.63
C GLY A 36 -41.62 39.10 13.10
N THR A 37 -42.12 40.27 13.51
CA THR A 37 -42.50 40.59 14.89
C THR A 37 -44.02 40.73 15.01
N SER A 38 -44.62 39.98 15.93
CA SER A 38 -46.02 40.11 16.31
C SER A 38 -46.15 40.28 17.83
N TYR A 39 -47.21 40.96 18.27
CA TYR A 39 -47.44 41.28 19.67
C TYR A 39 -48.76 40.70 20.15
N GLU A 40 -48.80 40.32 21.42
CA GLU A 40 -50.01 39.90 22.10
C GLU A 40 -50.19 40.75 23.38
N PRO A 41 -51.24 41.58 23.47
CA PRO A 41 -52.34 41.78 22.49
C PRO A 41 -51.95 42.63 21.27
N ALA A 42 -52.44 42.27 20.07
CA ALA A 42 -52.00 42.84 18.79
C ALA A 42 -52.43 44.30 18.53
N SER A 43 -53.49 44.78 19.18
CA SER A 43 -54.09 46.10 18.93
C SER A 43 -53.59 47.20 19.85
N ARG A 44 -52.72 46.88 20.81
CA ARG A 44 -52.25 47.83 21.83
C ARG A 44 -50.83 48.28 21.51
N ASN A 45 -50.62 49.60 21.39
CA ASN A 45 -49.30 50.18 21.10
C ASN A 45 -48.70 51.04 22.22
N THR A 46 -49.45 51.32 23.30
CA THR A 46 -49.01 52.20 24.39
C THR A 46 -49.20 51.51 25.73
N PHE A 47 -48.14 51.46 26.53
CA PHE A 47 -48.05 50.70 27.78
C PHE A 47 -47.48 51.59 28.90
N PRO A 48 -48.22 51.77 30.02
CA PRO A 48 -47.69 52.44 31.21
C PRO A 48 -46.62 51.57 31.92
N PRO A 49 -45.82 52.13 32.82
CA PRO A 49 -44.86 51.37 33.62
C PRO A 49 -45.53 50.22 34.37
N GLY A 50 -44.89 49.05 34.37
CA GLY A 50 -45.40 47.80 34.95
C GLY A 50 -46.23 46.94 34.00
N ASP A 51 -46.75 47.49 32.90
CA ASP A 51 -47.48 46.69 31.91
C ASP A 51 -46.56 45.79 31.07
N GLN A 52 -47.12 44.67 30.64
CA GLN A 52 -46.40 43.64 29.89
C GLN A 52 -46.99 43.43 28.51
N VAL A 53 -46.12 43.01 27.58
CA VAL A 53 -46.51 42.55 26.25
C VAL A 53 -45.72 41.31 25.89
N THR A 54 -46.40 40.35 25.26
CA THR A 54 -45.72 39.17 24.70
C THR A 54 -45.34 39.48 23.27
N VAL A 55 -44.07 39.29 22.95
CA VAL A 55 -43.50 39.47 21.62
C VAL A 55 -43.27 38.09 21.04
N HIS A 56 -43.83 37.82 19.86
CA HIS A 56 -43.67 36.56 19.13
C HIS A 56 -42.92 36.82 17.82
N CYS A 57 -41.87 36.05 17.58
CA CYS A 57 -41.06 36.10 16.37
C CYS A 57 -41.39 34.94 15.42
N GLU A 58 -41.51 35.24 14.14
CA GLU A 58 -41.65 34.22 13.08
C GLU A 58 -40.40 33.33 12.97
N ASP A 59 -40.51 32.18 12.28
CA ASP A 59 -39.47 31.13 12.23
C ASP A 59 -38.06 31.59 11.80
N LYS A 60 -37.96 32.71 11.07
CA LYS A 60 -36.70 33.29 10.57
C LYS A 60 -36.15 34.42 11.44
N TYR A 61 -36.77 34.72 12.59
CA TYR A 61 -36.43 35.88 13.42
C TYR A 61 -36.36 35.54 14.90
N TRP A 62 -35.43 36.17 15.63
CA TRP A 62 -35.15 35.97 17.06
C TRP A 62 -35.35 37.26 17.84
N ILE A 63 -35.78 37.18 19.10
CA ILE A 63 -35.77 38.35 19.98
C ILE A 63 -34.32 38.86 20.10
N PHE A 64 -34.12 40.14 19.80
CA PHE A 64 -32.81 40.80 19.85
C PHE A 64 -32.06 40.49 21.15
N GLY A 65 -30.90 39.83 21.07
CA GLY A 65 -30.02 39.53 22.21
C GLY A 65 -30.42 38.33 23.09
N HIS A 66 -31.59 37.72 22.89
CA HIS A 66 -32.11 36.66 23.78
C HIS A 66 -32.30 35.30 23.13
N GLN A 67 -32.17 35.22 21.81
CA GLN A 67 -32.16 33.95 21.11
C GLN A 67 -33.44 33.09 21.27
N GLN A 68 -34.58 33.76 21.54
CA GLN A 68 -35.87 33.14 21.81
C GLN A 68 -36.90 33.53 20.74
N ALA A 69 -37.88 32.64 20.49
CA ALA A 69 -38.97 32.88 19.56
C ALA A 69 -40.16 33.64 20.18
N SER A 70 -40.26 33.67 21.50
CA SER A 70 -41.29 34.43 22.22
C SER A 70 -40.77 34.88 23.57
N VAL A 71 -41.09 36.11 23.97
CA VAL A 71 -40.73 36.64 25.28
C VAL A 71 -41.78 37.61 25.80
N VAL A 72 -41.94 37.65 27.13
CA VAL A 72 -42.70 38.70 27.80
C VAL A 72 -41.73 39.82 28.17
N THR A 73 -42.02 41.04 27.71
CA THR A 73 -41.26 42.24 28.08
C THR A 73 -42.14 43.21 28.85
N THR A 74 -41.54 43.91 29.82
CA THR A 74 -42.25 44.83 30.72
C THR A 74 -41.81 46.26 30.45
N CYS A 75 -42.75 47.20 30.49
CA CYS A 75 -42.44 48.63 30.41
C CYS A 75 -41.89 49.12 31.75
N LYS A 76 -40.70 49.71 31.76
CA LYS A 76 -40.06 50.24 32.97
C LYS A 76 -40.51 51.69 33.26
N GLU A 77 -40.22 52.14 34.48
CA GLU A 77 -40.48 53.51 34.96
C GLU A 77 -39.68 54.60 34.20
N ASP A 78 -38.67 54.21 33.41
CA ASP A 78 -37.90 55.11 32.56
C ASP A 78 -38.45 55.21 31.12
N GLY A 79 -39.53 54.49 30.82
CA GLY A 79 -40.13 54.45 29.47
C GLY A 79 -39.44 53.49 28.50
N GLU A 80 -38.48 52.68 28.97
CA GLU A 80 -37.79 51.66 28.18
C GLU A 80 -38.35 50.27 28.46
N TRP A 81 -38.25 49.38 27.47
CA TRP A 81 -38.61 47.98 27.64
C TRP A 81 -37.51 47.20 28.37
N THR A 82 -37.88 46.22 29.20
CA THR A 82 -36.89 45.30 29.82
C THR A 82 -36.13 44.49 28.78
N ILE A 83 -36.83 44.08 27.71
CA ILE A 83 -36.28 43.44 26.52
C ILE A 83 -36.80 44.18 25.31
N ARG A 84 -35.90 44.55 24.40
CA ARG A 84 -36.27 45.28 23.19
C ARG A 84 -37.28 44.45 22.37
N PRO A 85 -38.52 44.93 22.14
CA PRO A 85 -39.60 44.16 21.54
C PRO A 85 -39.51 44.14 20.01
N VAL A 86 -38.34 43.78 19.48
CA VAL A 86 -38.09 43.72 18.04
C VAL A 86 -37.39 42.41 17.73
N CYS A 87 -37.94 41.68 16.76
CA CYS A 87 -37.31 40.48 16.24
C CYS A 87 -36.23 40.85 15.21
N GLN A 88 -35.08 40.20 15.29
CA GLN A 88 -33.94 40.33 14.38
C GLN A 88 -33.87 39.08 13.49
N GLU A 89 -33.61 39.26 12.19
CA GLU A 89 -33.48 38.15 11.25
C GLU A 89 -32.32 37.22 11.66
N VAL A 90 -32.57 35.90 11.69
CA VAL A 90 -31.56 34.89 11.99
C VAL A 90 -30.54 34.87 10.86
N THR A 91 -29.28 35.06 11.24
CA THR A 91 -28.17 35.00 10.30
C THR A 91 -27.01 34.20 10.88
N CYS A 92 -26.33 33.45 10.01
CA CYS A 92 -25.15 32.67 10.35
C CYS A 92 -23.92 33.30 9.70
N SER A 93 -22.88 33.54 10.50
CA SER A 93 -21.59 34.07 10.03
C SER A 93 -20.66 32.93 9.58
N THR A 94 -19.90 33.13 8.52
CA THR A 94 -18.82 32.21 8.11
C THR A 94 -17.51 32.45 8.86
N GLN A 95 -17.42 33.53 9.65
CA GLN A 95 -16.27 33.86 10.47
C GLN A 95 -16.27 33.06 11.78
N GLU A 96 -15.08 32.68 12.26
CA GLU A 96 -14.87 32.02 13.56
C GLU A 96 -15.64 30.70 13.74
N VAL A 97 -15.97 30.01 12.64
CA VAL A 97 -16.61 28.70 12.70
C VAL A 97 -15.54 27.63 12.98
N PRO A 98 -15.64 26.87 14.09
CA PRO A 98 -14.57 25.96 14.51
C PRO A 98 -14.20 24.93 13.44
N HIS A 99 -12.89 24.82 13.17
CA HIS A 99 -12.29 23.82 12.31
C HIS A 99 -12.74 23.83 10.85
N VAL A 100 -13.38 24.92 10.40
CA VAL A 100 -13.69 25.14 8.99
C VAL A 100 -12.53 25.88 8.33
N SER A 101 -11.90 25.26 7.34
CA SER A 101 -10.74 25.82 6.64
C SER A 101 -11.14 26.83 5.56
N SER A 102 -12.25 26.58 4.86
CA SER A 102 -12.73 27.46 3.80
C SER A 102 -14.21 27.23 3.47
N TRP A 103 -14.79 28.24 2.82
CA TRP A 103 -16.17 28.26 2.34
C TRP A 103 -16.19 28.47 0.83
N ASP A 104 -17.18 27.89 0.15
CA ASP A 104 -17.31 27.97 -1.31
C ASP A 104 -17.84 29.35 -1.76
N SER A 105 -18.70 29.94 -0.94
CA SER A 105 -19.23 31.28 -1.18
C SER A 105 -18.31 32.36 -0.57
N ARG A 106 -18.25 33.52 -1.24
CA ARG A 106 -17.62 34.73 -0.71
C ARG A 106 -18.52 35.50 0.27
N GLN A 107 -19.79 35.11 0.37
CA GLN A 107 -20.75 35.70 1.30
C GLN A 107 -20.34 35.38 2.74
N GLN A 108 -20.36 36.39 3.61
CA GLN A 108 -19.96 36.22 5.02
C GLN A 108 -21.12 35.92 5.97
N THR A 109 -22.34 36.22 5.54
CA THR A 109 -23.54 36.15 6.38
C THR A 109 -24.67 35.53 5.61
N PHE A 110 -25.25 34.45 6.12
CA PHE A 110 -26.30 33.67 5.48
C PHE A 110 -27.60 33.78 6.26
N LYS A 111 -28.73 33.87 5.55
CA LYS A 111 -30.07 33.89 6.16
C LYS A 111 -30.54 32.48 6.48
N SER A 112 -31.47 32.36 7.43
CA SER A 112 -32.09 31.08 7.76
C SER A 112 -32.67 30.39 6.51
N GLY A 113 -32.24 29.14 6.29
CA GLY A 113 -32.58 28.29 5.14
C GLY A 113 -31.56 28.34 4.00
N GLU A 114 -30.61 29.29 4.00
CA GLU A 114 -29.55 29.33 3.00
C GLU A 114 -28.47 28.28 3.28
N THR A 115 -27.86 27.76 2.22
CA THR A 115 -26.86 26.69 2.29
C THR A 115 -25.59 27.06 1.55
N THR A 116 -24.43 26.60 2.04
CA THR A 116 -23.16 26.74 1.32
C THR A 116 -22.23 25.56 1.59
N ARG A 117 -21.31 25.28 0.67
CA ARG A 117 -20.29 24.23 0.84
C ARG A 117 -19.13 24.75 1.66
N TYR A 118 -18.51 23.84 2.41
CA TYR A 118 -17.40 24.13 3.29
C TYR A 118 -16.40 22.97 3.29
N TRP A 119 -15.17 23.27 3.73
CA TRP A 119 -14.09 22.31 3.91
C TRP A 119 -13.55 22.41 5.33
N CYS A 120 -13.14 21.27 5.89
CA CYS A 120 -12.57 21.20 7.23
C CYS A 120 -11.05 21.43 7.21
N GLU A 121 -10.49 21.79 8.36
CA GLU A 121 -9.05 21.82 8.59
C GLU A 121 -8.44 20.41 8.59
N THR A 122 -7.13 20.31 8.38
CA THR A 122 -6.40 19.04 8.50
C THR A 122 -6.58 18.44 9.90
N GLY A 123 -6.84 17.13 9.98
CA GLY A 123 -7.19 16.45 11.23
C GLY A 123 -8.68 16.49 11.57
N TYR A 124 -9.51 17.16 10.77
CA TYR A 124 -10.96 17.22 10.93
C TYR A 124 -11.68 16.75 9.68
N ARG A 125 -12.83 16.10 9.86
CA ARG A 125 -13.70 15.64 8.79
C ARG A 125 -15.08 16.28 8.90
N ARG A 126 -15.86 16.22 7.81
CA ARG A 126 -17.25 16.71 7.82
C ARG A 126 -18.13 15.75 8.62
N LYS A 127 -18.89 16.30 9.57
CA LYS A 127 -19.83 15.53 10.37
C LYS A 127 -20.85 14.83 9.48
N ASP A 128 -21.02 13.52 9.67
CA ASP A 128 -21.90 12.65 8.89
C ASP A 128 -21.66 12.72 7.35
N GLY A 129 -20.50 13.22 6.92
CA GLY A 129 -20.19 13.45 5.50
C GLY A 129 -20.95 14.61 4.86
N ALA A 130 -21.59 15.49 5.64
CA ALA A 130 -22.40 16.58 5.12
C ALA A 130 -21.56 17.64 4.38
N SER A 131 -21.63 17.64 3.05
CA SER A 131 -20.84 18.55 2.20
C SER A 131 -21.30 20.02 2.21
N SER A 132 -22.46 20.30 2.79
CA SER A 132 -23.06 21.63 2.85
C SER A 132 -23.54 21.96 4.25
N ALA A 133 -23.28 23.18 4.69
CA ALA A 133 -23.83 23.75 5.90
C ALA A 133 -25.12 24.49 5.56
N THR A 134 -26.16 24.31 6.38
CA THR A 134 -27.42 25.04 6.29
C THR A 134 -27.51 26.01 7.46
N CYS A 135 -27.77 27.29 7.19
CA CYS A 135 -28.05 28.23 8.27
C CYS A 135 -29.44 27.92 8.83
N THR A 136 -29.48 27.49 10.07
CA THR A 136 -30.73 27.19 10.79
C THR A 136 -30.93 28.21 11.89
N ARG A 137 -32.09 28.08 12.54
CA ARG A 137 -32.46 28.88 13.69
C ARG A 137 -31.45 28.76 14.84
N ASP A 138 -30.83 27.59 15.00
CA ASP A 138 -29.87 27.27 16.06
C ASP A 138 -28.40 27.41 15.61
N GLY A 139 -28.16 28.06 14.46
CA GLY A 139 -26.84 28.23 13.85
C GLY A 139 -26.59 27.30 12.67
N TRP A 140 -25.32 27.06 12.34
CA TRP A 140 -24.95 26.18 11.24
C TRP A 140 -25.31 24.73 11.54
N HIS A 141 -25.97 24.06 10.58
CA HIS A 141 -26.27 22.64 10.63
C HIS A 141 -25.55 21.91 9.48
N PRO A 142 -24.88 20.76 9.74
CA PRO A 142 -24.75 20.10 11.04
C PRO A 142 -23.92 20.89 12.07
N ASN A 143 -24.16 20.63 13.36
CA ASN A 143 -23.39 21.23 14.47
C ASN A 143 -22.74 20.12 15.31
N PRO A 144 -21.40 20.09 15.48
CA PRO A 144 -20.42 20.90 14.74
C PRO A 144 -20.42 20.54 13.24
N LEU A 145 -19.90 21.44 12.40
CA LEU A 145 -19.72 21.17 10.97
C LEU A 145 -18.56 20.19 10.73
N CYS A 146 -17.45 20.41 11.44
CA CYS A 146 -16.25 19.61 11.36
C CYS A 146 -16.01 18.89 12.69
N GLU A 147 -15.75 17.59 12.63
CA GLU A 147 -15.44 16.74 13.78
C GLU A 147 -13.99 16.24 13.69
N GLU A 148 -13.31 16.16 14.82
CA GLU A 148 -11.92 15.68 14.85
C GLU A 148 -11.86 14.22 14.39
N ILE A 149 -10.87 13.88 13.57
CA ILE A 149 -10.62 12.52 13.12
C ILE A 149 -9.99 11.75 14.28
N ILE A 150 -10.83 10.99 14.97
CA ILE A 150 -10.45 10.15 16.10
C ILE A 150 -10.87 8.71 15.82
N CYS A 151 -9.94 7.77 15.98
CA CYS A 151 -10.20 6.35 15.98
C CYS A 151 -10.11 5.81 17.41
N THR A 152 -11.11 5.05 17.83
CA THR A 152 -11.08 4.36 19.11
C THR A 152 -10.31 3.04 18.99
N ALA A 153 -9.63 2.64 20.07
CA ALA A 153 -9.04 1.32 20.18
C ALA A 153 -10.12 0.24 19.96
N PRO A 154 -10.00 -0.60 18.92
CA PRO A 154 -10.97 -1.65 18.65
C PRO A 154 -10.69 -2.88 19.51
N GLU A 155 -11.72 -3.70 19.71
CA GLU A 155 -11.53 -5.06 20.23
C GLU A 155 -11.00 -5.95 19.09
N ILE A 156 -9.80 -6.51 19.25
CA ILE A 156 -9.15 -7.34 18.25
C ILE A 156 -9.31 -8.80 18.66
N GLU A 157 -10.08 -9.57 17.90
CA GLU A 157 -10.21 -11.01 18.17
C GLU A 157 -8.84 -11.70 18.06
N ASN A 158 -8.47 -12.48 19.08
CA ASN A 158 -7.15 -13.13 19.18
C ASN A 158 -5.96 -12.16 19.14
N GLY A 159 -6.15 -10.91 19.57
CA GLY A 159 -5.08 -9.94 19.75
C GLY A 159 -5.35 -8.97 20.89
N ASP A 160 -4.31 -8.22 21.25
CA ASP A 160 -4.34 -7.27 22.35
C ASP A 160 -3.67 -5.96 21.90
N VAL A 161 -4.35 -4.83 22.08
CA VAL A 161 -3.77 -3.49 21.82
C VAL A 161 -2.70 -3.20 22.87
N LEU A 162 -1.54 -2.75 22.41
CA LEU A 162 -0.40 -2.43 23.28
C LEU A 162 -0.53 -1.00 23.81
N GLY A 163 -0.46 -0.86 25.13
CA GLY A 163 -0.67 0.41 25.81
C GLY A 163 -2.12 0.66 26.18
N GLN A 164 -2.35 1.52 27.17
CA GLN A 164 -3.69 1.88 27.65
C GLN A 164 -4.26 3.09 26.91
N ILE A 165 -4.01 3.19 25.60
CA ILE A 165 -4.46 4.31 24.77
C ILE A 165 -5.81 3.94 24.16
N GLN A 166 -6.84 4.73 24.47
CA GLN A 166 -8.21 4.48 24.01
C GLN A 166 -8.57 5.22 22.72
N GLU A 167 -7.93 6.35 22.45
CA GLU A 167 -8.24 7.23 21.33
C GLU A 167 -6.97 7.65 20.60
N TYR A 168 -7.07 7.67 19.27
CA TYR A 168 -5.96 7.97 18.37
C TYR A 168 -6.39 9.03 17.35
N LYS A 169 -5.60 10.09 17.23
CA LYS A 169 -5.77 11.14 16.22
C LYS A 169 -5.33 10.67 14.85
N GLU A 170 -5.72 11.41 13.82
CA GLU A 170 -5.30 11.18 12.44
C GLU A 170 -3.78 10.91 12.33
N ASN A 171 -3.44 9.91 11.51
CA ASN A 171 -2.07 9.44 11.25
C ASN A 171 -1.34 8.76 12.42
N GLN A 172 -1.92 8.70 13.61
CA GLN A 172 -1.35 7.91 14.70
C GLN A 172 -1.48 6.41 14.41
N VAL A 173 -0.44 5.67 14.82
CA VAL A 173 -0.33 4.23 14.64
C VAL A 173 -0.72 3.54 15.94
N MET A 174 -1.58 2.53 15.84
CA MET A 174 -1.87 1.63 16.95
C MET A 174 -0.96 0.40 16.85
N GLU A 175 -0.27 0.11 17.93
CA GLU A 175 0.48 -1.13 18.08
C GLU A 175 -0.39 -2.17 18.79
N PHE A 176 -0.40 -3.39 18.25
CA PHE A 176 -1.13 -4.52 18.82
C PHE A 176 -0.37 -5.82 18.59
N GLN A 177 -0.56 -6.79 19.48
CA GLN A 177 0.05 -8.11 19.39
C GLN A 177 -1.04 -9.16 19.18
N CYS A 178 -0.80 -10.12 18.30
CA CYS A 178 -1.66 -11.30 18.17
C CYS A 178 -1.26 -12.36 19.20
N LYS A 179 -2.25 -13.11 19.68
CA LYS A 179 -2.06 -14.26 20.57
C LYS A 179 -1.27 -15.38 19.86
N PRO A 180 -0.70 -16.34 20.60
CA PRO A 180 0.00 -17.48 20.00
C PRO A 180 -0.87 -18.19 18.94
N SER A 181 -0.24 -18.64 17.85
CA SER A 181 -0.89 -19.24 16.67
C SER A 181 -1.67 -18.27 15.76
N PHE A 182 -1.62 -16.96 16.01
CA PHE A 182 -2.20 -15.92 15.16
C PHE A 182 -1.14 -14.91 14.71
N ARG A 183 -1.34 -14.32 13.53
CA ARG A 183 -0.49 -13.26 12.98
C ARG A 183 -1.32 -12.08 12.49
N ARG A 184 -0.68 -10.92 12.35
CA ARG A 184 -1.32 -9.74 11.75
C ARG A 184 -1.73 -10.08 10.31
N ALA A 185 -2.98 -9.83 9.96
CA ALA A 185 -3.50 -10.06 8.59
C ALA A 185 -2.78 -9.18 7.56
N ALA A 186 -2.33 -7.99 7.99
CA ALA A 186 -1.57 -7.06 7.17
C ALA A 186 -0.19 -6.76 7.78
N THR A 187 0.82 -6.61 6.93
CA THR A 187 2.19 -6.28 7.33
C THR A 187 2.35 -4.80 7.73
N ARG A 188 1.55 -3.90 7.15
CA ARG A 188 1.56 -2.48 7.50
C ARG A 188 0.83 -2.24 8.82
N SER A 189 1.38 -1.37 9.67
CA SER A 189 0.72 -0.99 10.93
C SER A 189 -0.58 -0.23 10.68
N ALA A 190 -1.58 -0.49 11.52
CA ALA A 190 -2.89 0.17 11.47
C ALA A 190 -2.74 1.64 11.86
N LYS A 191 -3.11 2.54 10.94
CA LYS A 191 -3.13 3.98 11.15
C LYS A 191 -4.57 4.49 11.21
N CYS A 192 -4.81 5.47 12.08
CA CYS A 192 -6.09 6.17 12.05
C CYS A 192 -6.15 7.07 10.83
N THR A 193 -7.14 6.86 9.97
CA THR A 193 -7.29 7.57 8.70
C THR A 193 -8.75 7.93 8.46
N GLU A 194 -9.01 8.99 7.70
CA GLU A 194 -10.34 9.23 7.15
C GLU A 194 -10.58 8.27 5.97
N GLN A 195 -11.50 7.31 6.14
CA GLN A 195 -12.00 6.49 5.04
C GLN A 195 -13.44 6.87 4.71
N GLY A 196 -13.61 7.53 3.56
CA GLY A 196 -14.92 8.00 3.11
C GLY A 196 -15.44 9.14 3.98
N VAL A 197 -16.33 8.82 4.92
CA VAL A 197 -16.96 9.78 5.84
C VAL A 197 -16.70 9.46 7.32
N ARG A 198 -15.88 8.44 7.60
CA ARG A 198 -15.58 7.94 8.96
C ARG A 198 -14.08 7.92 9.20
N ALA A 199 -13.69 8.04 10.46
CA ALA A 199 -12.33 7.74 10.91
C ALA A 199 -12.27 6.25 11.16
N GLU A 200 -11.44 5.57 10.39
CA GLU A 200 -11.27 4.13 10.46
C GLU A 200 -9.79 3.75 10.41
N TRP A 201 -9.51 2.58 10.96
CA TRP A 201 -8.18 2.00 10.95
C TRP A 201 -7.83 1.46 9.57
N SER A 202 -6.67 1.88 9.05
CA SER A 202 -6.14 1.42 7.77
C SER A 202 -4.71 0.89 7.91
N PRO A 203 -4.46 -0.41 7.62
CA PRO A 203 -5.45 -1.46 7.42
C PRO A 203 -6.26 -1.74 8.69
N THR A 204 -7.40 -2.42 8.54
CA THR A 204 -8.18 -2.91 9.68
C THR A 204 -7.33 -3.86 10.54
N PRO A 205 -7.20 -3.61 11.86
CA PRO A 205 -6.39 -4.44 12.73
C PRO A 205 -7.07 -5.78 12.95
N LEU A 206 -6.50 -6.83 12.37
CA LEU A 206 -7.03 -8.18 12.41
C LEU A 206 -5.90 -9.18 12.68
N CYS A 207 -6.17 -10.14 13.55
CA CYS A 207 -5.33 -11.30 13.79
C CYS A 207 -5.95 -12.52 13.10
N GLU A 208 -5.22 -13.10 12.15
CA GLU A 208 -5.64 -14.30 11.44
C GLU A 208 -4.84 -15.52 11.92
N PRO A 209 -5.44 -16.73 11.91
CA PRO A 209 -4.70 -17.94 12.23
C PRO A 209 -3.48 -18.10 11.33
N ILE A 210 -2.33 -18.40 11.93
CA ILE A 210 -1.15 -18.82 11.18
C ILE A 210 -1.49 -20.15 10.54
N THR A 211 -1.62 -20.16 9.22
CA THR A 211 -1.88 -21.38 8.46
C THR A 211 -1.19 -21.31 7.11
N CYS A 212 -0.55 -22.40 6.74
CA CYS A 212 -0.06 -22.61 5.39
C CYS A 212 -1.19 -23.20 4.55
N LYS A 213 -1.46 -22.58 3.41
CA LYS A 213 -2.46 -23.05 2.46
C LYS A 213 -1.79 -23.68 1.25
N LEU A 214 -2.35 -24.79 0.78
CA LEU A 214 -1.99 -25.39 -0.50
C LEU A 214 -2.70 -24.64 -1.62
N GLN A 215 -2.04 -24.56 -2.79
CA GLN A 215 -2.59 -23.89 -3.95
C GLN A 215 -3.78 -24.69 -4.53
N LEU A 216 -4.91 -24.01 -4.72
CA LEU A 216 -6.11 -24.56 -5.35
C LEU A 216 -6.51 -23.72 -6.58
N PRO A 217 -6.92 -24.35 -7.70
CA PRO A 217 -6.93 -25.80 -7.94
C PRO A 217 -5.51 -26.38 -7.93
N VAL A 218 -5.41 -27.68 -7.59
CA VAL A 218 -4.12 -28.38 -7.55
C VAL A 218 -3.46 -28.26 -8.93
N LEU A 219 -2.19 -27.82 -8.95
CA LEU A 219 -1.44 -27.70 -10.20
C LEU A 219 -1.23 -29.07 -10.84
N LYS A 220 -1.26 -29.10 -12.17
CA LYS A 220 -1.02 -30.33 -12.94
C LYS A 220 0.32 -30.94 -12.54
N GLY A 221 0.34 -32.26 -12.37
CA GLY A 221 1.53 -32.98 -11.96
C GLY A 221 1.87 -32.86 -10.47
N THR A 222 1.02 -32.24 -9.65
CA THR A 222 1.17 -32.19 -8.19
C THR A 222 0.05 -32.99 -7.53
N SER A 223 0.38 -33.78 -6.51
CA SER A 223 -0.59 -34.41 -5.62
C SER A 223 -0.10 -34.32 -4.18
N TYR A 224 -1.04 -34.34 -3.24
CA TYR A 224 -0.75 -34.13 -1.82
C TYR A 224 -1.27 -35.29 -0.99
N GLU A 225 -0.56 -35.63 0.06
CA GLU A 225 -0.97 -36.62 1.05
C GLU A 225 -0.91 -35.99 2.45
N PRO A 226 -2.07 -35.85 3.13
CA PRO A 226 -3.43 -36.25 2.70
C PRO A 226 -4.06 -35.29 1.67
N ALA A 227 -4.84 -35.82 0.73
CA ALA A 227 -5.44 -35.03 -0.37
C ALA A 227 -6.67 -34.18 0.04
N TYR A 228 -7.34 -34.53 1.15
CA TYR A 228 -8.58 -33.86 1.59
C TYR A 228 -8.33 -32.57 2.39
N ARG A 229 -7.08 -32.20 2.62
CA ARG A 229 -6.69 -31.08 3.48
C ARG A 229 -5.84 -30.08 2.72
N ASN A 230 -6.22 -28.82 2.76
CA ASN A 230 -5.51 -27.72 2.08
C ASN A 230 -5.00 -26.64 3.04
N THR A 231 -5.30 -26.73 4.34
CA THR A 231 -4.94 -25.73 5.36
C THR A 231 -4.25 -26.43 6.53
N PHE A 232 -3.05 -25.96 6.87
CA PHE A 232 -2.16 -26.59 7.83
C PHE A 232 -1.64 -25.55 8.84
N PRO A 233 -1.86 -25.72 10.16
CA PRO A 233 -1.25 -24.89 11.20
C PRO A 233 0.26 -25.14 11.30
N PRO A 234 1.02 -24.28 12.00
CA PRO A 234 2.44 -24.49 12.27
C PRO A 234 2.74 -25.87 12.87
N GLY A 235 3.82 -26.49 12.40
CA GLY A 235 4.24 -27.83 12.80
C GLY A 235 3.58 -28.96 12.00
N ASP A 236 2.42 -28.74 11.39
CA ASP A 236 1.79 -29.76 10.54
C ASP A 236 2.59 -29.97 9.25
N GLN A 237 2.52 -31.20 8.76
CA GLN A 237 3.26 -31.67 7.60
C GLN A 237 2.33 -32.14 6.49
N VAL A 238 2.80 -32.00 5.25
CA VAL A 238 2.16 -32.56 4.07
C VAL A 238 3.22 -33.16 3.16
N THR A 239 2.93 -34.33 2.61
CA THR A 239 3.77 -34.95 1.59
C THR A 239 3.30 -34.47 0.22
N VAL A 240 4.24 -33.94 -0.55
CA VAL A 240 4.03 -33.48 -1.93
C VAL A 240 4.60 -34.53 -2.85
N HIS A 241 3.79 -35.03 -3.78
CA HIS A 241 4.18 -36.00 -4.79
C HIS A 241 4.02 -35.40 -6.17
N CYS A 242 5.07 -35.46 -6.98
CA CYS A 242 5.08 -34.98 -8.35
C CYS A 242 4.94 -36.14 -9.34
N GLU A 243 4.06 -35.96 -10.33
CA GLU A 243 3.91 -36.92 -11.44
C GLU A 243 5.18 -36.94 -12.33
N ASP A 244 5.23 -37.93 -13.23
CA ASP A 244 6.30 -38.03 -14.22
C ASP A 244 6.45 -36.74 -15.02
N LYS A 245 7.71 -36.32 -15.20
CA LYS A 245 8.12 -35.04 -15.82
C LYS A 245 7.89 -33.81 -14.95
N TYR A 246 7.55 -33.94 -13.67
CA TYR A 246 7.48 -32.82 -12.74
C TYR A 246 8.35 -33.06 -11.52
N TRP A 247 9.08 -32.05 -11.06
CA TRP A 247 9.91 -32.11 -9.85
C TRP A 247 9.61 -30.96 -8.90
N ILE A 248 9.91 -31.17 -7.62
CA ILE A 248 9.76 -30.12 -6.61
C ILE A 248 10.77 -29.00 -6.89
N PHE A 249 10.26 -27.76 -6.93
CA PHE A 249 11.08 -26.59 -7.23
C PHE A 249 12.31 -26.48 -6.34
N GLY A 250 13.51 -26.51 -6.93
CA GLY A 250 14.79 -26.34 -6.23
C GLY A 250 15.33 -27.59 -5.50
N TYR A 251 14.59 -28.70 -5.47
CA TYR A 251 14.99 -29.91 -4.73
C TYR A 251 15.23 -31.14 -5.61
N GLN A 252 14.82 -31.11 -6.89
CA GLN A 252 15.07 -32.19 -7.86
C GLN A 252 14.54 -33.58 -7.42
N GLN A 253 13.53 -33.59 -6.55
CA GLN A 253 12.91 -34.80 -6.03
C GLN A 253 11.47 -34.91 -6.53
N ALA A 254 11.00 -36.14 -6.69
CA ALA A 254 9.61 -36.45 -7.05
C ALA A 254 8.68 -36.47 -5.83
N SER A 255 9.21 -36.59 -4.61
CA SER A 255 8.41 -36.57 -3.39
C SER A 255 9.18 -35.94 -2.23
N VAL A 256 8.52 -35.10 -1.42
CA VAL A 256 9.10 -34.51 -0.21
C VAL A 256 8.03 -34.23 0.84
N VAL A 257 8.43 -34.32 2.11
CA VAL A 257 7.62 -33.82 3.24
C VAL A 257 7.98 -32.36 3.47
N THR A 258 6.97 -31.48 3.45
CA THR A 258 7.12 -30.08 3.82
C THR A 258 6.33 -29.78 5.09
N THR A 259 6.85 -28.87 5.91
CA THR A 259 6.28 -28.50 7.21
C THR A 259 5.83 -27.04 7.16
N CYS A 260 4.67 -26.74 7.75
CA CYS A 260 4.22 -25.37 7.92
C CYS A 260 5.00 -24.69 9.07
N LYS A 261 5.60 -23.53 8.80
CA LYS A 261 6.35 -22.74 9.78
C LYS A 261 5.44 -21.72 10.50
N GLU A 262 5.96 -21.12 11.56
CA GLU A 262 5.31 -20.05 12.35
C GLU A 262 5.10 -18.74 11.56
N ASP A 263 5.82 -18.52 10.47
CA ASP A 263 5.61 -17.39 9.55
C ASP A 263 4.49 -17.68 8.52
N ALA A 264 3.84 -18.85 8.61
CA ALA A 264 2.90 -19.40 7.64
C ALA A 264 3.47 -19.55 6.22
N GLU A 265 4.77 -19.82 6.14
CA GLU A 265 5.41 -20.34 4.94
C GLU A 265 5.76 -21.81 5.09
N TRP A 266 5.86 -22.50 3.97
CA TRP A 266 6.32 -23.89 3.91
C TRP A 266 7.85 -23.96 3.99
N THR A 267 8.41 -24.97 4.68
CA THR A 267 9.87 -25.23 4.66
C THR A 267 10.38 -25.48 3.23
N ILE A 268 9.58 -26.20 2.44
CA ILE A 268 9.78 -26.43 1.01
C ILE A 268 8.49 -26.04 0.29
N ARG A 269 8.58 -25.19 -0.74
CA ARG A 269 7.39 -24.79 -1.51
C ARG A 269 6.73 -26.03 -2.13
N PRO A 270 5.46 -26.33 -1.80
CA PRO A 270 4.79 -27.56 -2.19
C PRO A 270 4.25 -27.47 -3.62
N LEU A 271 5.13 -27.20 -4.58
CA LEU A 271 4.77 -27.00 -5.99
C LEU A 271 5.72 -27.81 -6.87
N CYS A 272 5.12 -28.62 -7.74
CA CYS A 272 5.85 -29.32 -8.78
C CYS A 272 5.99 -28.42 -10.01
N GLN A 273 7.20 -28.37 -10.57
CA GLN A 273 7.50 -27.70 -11.83
C GLN A 273 7.78 -28.75 -12.90
N GLU A 274 7.26 -28.53 -14.10
CA GLU A 274 7.56 -29.36 -15.26
C GLU A 274 9.06 -29.30 -15.59
N VAL A 275 9.67 -30.48 -15.72
CA VAL A 275 11.06 -30.65 -16.10
C VAL A 275 11.13 -30.81 -17.61
N LEU A 276 11.94 -29.96 -18.24
CA LEU A 276 12.08 -29.98 -19.69
C LEU A 276 13.02 -31.11 -20.14
N GLY A 277 12.63 -31.82 -21.20
CA GLY A 277 13.53 -32.67 -21.97
C GLY A 277 14.47 -31.84 -22.83
N CYS A 278 15.61 -32.40 -23.22
CA CYS A 278 16.66 -31.68 -23.97
C CYS A 278 16.56 -31.88 -25.49
N GLY A 279 15.54 -32.62 -25.96
CA GLY A 279 15.38 -32.91 -27.38
C GLY A 279 16.54 -33.76 -27.91
N THR A 280 17.08 -33.41 -29.07
CA THR A 280 18.20 -34.13 -29.70
C THR A 280 19.53 -33.82 -29.01
N ALA A 281 20.38 -34.82 -28.83
CA ALA A 281 21.74 -34.64 -28.31
C ALA A 281 22.60 -33.74 -29.22
N PRO A 282 23.51 -32.92 -28.66
CA PRO A 282 24.35 -32.01 -29.43
C PRO A 282 25.34 -32.79 -30.28
N ILE A 283 25.68 -32.26 -31.46
CA ILE A 283 26.73 -32.83 -32.30
C ILE A 283 28.07 -32.36 -31.74
N ILE A 284 29.06 -33.27 -31.67
CA ILE A 284 30.45 -32.93 -31.31
C ILE A 284 31.33 -33.06 -32.55
N ALA A 285 32.38 -32.25 -32.65
CA ALA A 285 33.34 -32.37 -33.74
C ALA A 285 34.10 -33.69 -33.65
N ASP A 286 34.31 -34.36 -34.79
CA ASP A 286 35.07 -35.61 -34.92
C ASP A 286 34.64 -36.73 -33.98
N GLY A 287 33.36 -36.73 -33.61
CA GLY A 287 32.71 -37.79 -32.85
C GLY A 287 31.25 -37.95 -33.24
N ASP A 288 30.67 -39.09 -32.90
CA ASP A 288 29.26 -39.39 -33.12
C ASP A 288 28.67 -40.10 -31.89
N LEU A 289 27.35 -40.23 -31.88
CA LEU A 289 26.66 -41.03 -30.88
C LEU A 289 26.95 -42.51 -31.11
N LYS A 290 27.21 -43.25 -30.03
CA LYS A 290 27.42 -44.70 -30.09
C LYS A 290 26.17 -45.47 -30.50
N TYR A 291 25.00 -44.92 -30.19
CA TYR A 291 23.70 -45.51 -30.50
C TYR A 291 22.86 -44.56 -31.35
N THR A 292 21.71 -45.04 -31.80
CA THR A 292 20.80 -44.28 -32.66
C THR A 292 20.36 -42.97 -32.03
N ARG A 293 20.38 -41.90 -32.83
CA ARG A 293 19.97 -40.56 -32.41
C ARG A 293 18.47 -40.53 -32.09
N LYS A 294 18.14 -40.26 -30.82
CA LYS A 294 16.78 -39.98 -30.35
C LYS A 294 16.50 -38.48 -30.45
N SER A 295 15.35 -38.11 -31.02
CA SER A 295 14.95 -36.70 -31.20
C SER A 295 14.33 -36.06 -29.96
N ASN A 296 13.93 -36.86 -28.98
CA ASN A 296 13.27 -36.40 -27.76
C ASN A 296 13.84 -37.11 -26.54
N ASN A 297 14.96 -36.60 -26.01
CA ASN A 297 15.55 -37.14 -24.80
C ASN A 297 14.90 -36.51 -23.56
N SER A 298 14.45 -37.38 -22.65
CA SER A 298 13.84 -36.98 -21.38
C SER A 298 14.90 -36.54 -20.38
N HIS A 299 14.48 -35.85 -19.33
CA HIS A 299 15.37 -35.50 -18.24
C HIS A 299 16.01 -36.76 -17.60
N ASN A 300 17.28 -36.63 -17.19
CA ASN A 300 18.18 -37.70 -16.72
C ASN A 300 18.51 -38.79 -17.74
N GLU A 301 18.04 -38.67 -18.98
CA GLU A 301 18.56 -39.53 -20.05
C GLU A 301 19.99 -39.12 -20.37
N MET A 302 20.82 -40.14 -20.58
CA MET A 302 22.24 -40.01 -20.87
C MET A 302 22.51 -40.56 -22.26
N VAL A 303 23.34 -39.86 -23.02
CA VAL A 303 23.81 -40.30 -24.34
C VAL A 303 25.31 -40.55 -24.28
N GLU A 304 25.75 -41.61 -24.97
CA GLU A 304 27.15 -42.00 -25.05
C GLU A 304 27.70 -41.63 -26.43
N TYR A 305 28.85 -40.96 -26.44
CA TYR A 305 29.59 -40.58 -27.63
C TYR A 305 30.77 -41.52 -27.88
N MET A 306 31.23 -41.55 -29.12
CA MET A 306 32.48 -42.15 -29.56
C MET A 306 33.21 -41.20 -30.48
N CYS A 307 34.54 -41.22 -30.45
CA CYS A 307 35.36 -40.44 -31.38
C CYS A 307 35.64 -41.21 -32.68
N GLN A 308 35.91 -40.47 -33.74
CA GLN A 308 36.39 -41.05 -35.00
C GLN A 308 37.72 -41.79 -34.80
N ALA A 309 38.08 -42.64 -35.75
CA ALA A 309 39.30 -43.43 -35.67
C ALA A 309 40.53 -42.53 -35.41
N TYR A 310 41.40 -42.97 -34.48
CA TYR A 310 42.61 -42.27 -34.02
C TYR A 310 42.40 -40.99 -33.21
N TYR A 311 41.17 -40.46 -33.11
CA TYR A 311 40.89 -39.37 -32.18
C TYR A 311 40.78 -39.88 -30.74
N THR A 312 41.24 -39.06 -29.79
CA THR A 312 41.25 -39.40 -28.37
C THR A 312 40.14 -38.66 -27.65
N MET A 313 39.33 -39.34 -26.85
CA MET A 313 38.27 -38.69 -26.08
C MET A 313 38.84 -37.95 -24.87
N GLU A 314 38.40 -36.71 -24.69
CA GLU A 314 38.66 -35.94 -23.48
C GLU A 314 37.38 -35.69 -22.68
N GLY A 315 37.47 -36.02 -21.40
CA GLY A 315 36.34 -36.05 -20.47
C GLY A 315 35.62 -37.39 -20.51
N GLU A 316 34.38 -37.39 -20.02
CA GLU A 316 33.56 -38.60 -19.99
C GLU A 316 32.85 -38.80 -21.33
N PRO A 317 32.59 -40.05 -21.76
CA PRO A 317 31.87 -40.34 -23.00
C PRO A 317 30.39 -39.96 -22.93
N TYR A 318 29.93 -39.40 -21.83
CA TYR A 318 28.52 -39.21 -21.53
C TYR A 318 28.12 -37.74 -21.48
N LYS A 319 26.97 -37.42 -22.08
CA LYS A 319 26.22 -36.21 -21.76
C LYS A 319 24.85 -36.57 -21.20
N THR A 320 24.44 -35.84 -20.17
CA THR A 320 23.19 -36.08 -19.43
C THR A 320 22.25 -34.89 -19.59
N CYS A 321 20.99 -35.18 -19.91
CA CYS A 321 19.97 -34.16 -20.03
C CYS A 321 19.50 -33.68 -18.64
N VAL A 322 19.87 -32.46 -18.25
CA VAL A 322 19.47 -31.86 -16.97
C VAL A 322 18.60 -30.63 -17.25
N ASN A 323 17.29 -30.76 -16.96
CA ASN A 323 16.30 -29.70 -17.09
C ASN A 323 16.41 -28.88 -18.40
N GLY A 324 16.30 -29.56 -19.53
CA GLY A 324 16.36 -28.96 -20.87
C GLY A 324 17.77 -28.65 -21.37
N VAL A 325 18.81 -28.85 -20.56
CA VAL A 325 20.21 -28.57 -20.93
C VAL A 325 21.05 -29.85 -20.91
N TRP A 326 21.79 -30.10 -21.99
CA TRP A 326 22.80 -31.16 -22.01
C TRP A 326 24.02 -30.76 -21.19
N THR A 327 24.31 -31.56 -20.17
CA THR A 327 25.46 -31.40 -19.28
C THR A 327 26.47 -32.51 -19.52
N GLY A 328 27.74 -32.27 -19.22
CA GLY A 328 28.82 -33.22 -19.47
C GLY A 328 29.86 -32.67 -20.44
N HIS A 329 31.13 -32.91 -20.12
CA HIS A 329 32.26 -32.48 -20.94
C HIS A 329 32.77 -33.67 -21.74
N THR A 330 32.60 -33.59 -23.06
CA THR A 330 33.05 -34.60 -24.01
C THR A 330 33.53 -33.91 -25.27
N ARG A 331 34.81 -34.09 -25.62
CA ARG A 331 35.38 -33.64 -26.90
C ARG A 331 36.35 -34.67 -27.47
N CYS A 332 36.49 -34.69 -28.79
CA CYS A 332 37.45 -35.54 -29.48
C CYS A 332 38.69 -34.72 -29.82
N ILE A 333 39.84 -35.15 -29.31
CA ILE A 333 41.14 -34.54 -29.53
C ILE A 333 41.75 -35.16 -30.79
N GLN A 334 42.18 -34.28 -31.69
CA GLN A 334 42.77 -34.65 -32.97
C GLN A 334 44.09 -35.42 -32.81
N PRO A 335 44.32 -36.49 -33.61
CA PRO A 335 45.62 -37.14 -33.70
C PRO A 335 46.65 -36.26 -34.42
N CYS A 336 47.92 -36.54 -34.16
CA CYS A 336 49.02 -35.96 -34.91
C CYS A 336 49.29 -36.81 -36.15
N THR A 337 49.56 -36.14 -37.26
CA THR A 337 49.86 -36.78 -38.53
C THR A 337 51.32 -36.50 -38.88
N VAL A 338 52.08 -37.54 -39.21
CA VAL A 338 53.43 -37.42 -39.76
C VAL A 338 53.48 -38.17 -41.08
N ASN A 339 53.50 -37.42 -42.17
CA ASN A 339 53.47 -37.99 -43.51
C ASN A 339 54.89 -38.26 -44.04
N GLU A 340 54.96 -38.91 -45.19
CA GLU A 340 56.24 -39.17 -45.87
C GLU A 340 56.97 -37.87 -46.25
N ASP A 341 56.24 -36.81 -46.61
CA ASP A 341 56.81 -35.51 -46.91
C ASP A 341 57.50 -34.88 -45.70
N ASP A 342 56.85 -34.94 -44.54
CA ASP A 342 57.40 -34.46 -43.27
C ASP A 342 58.69 -35.21 -42.93
N ASN A 343 58.67 -36.54 -43.09
CA ASN A 343 59.84 -37.40 -42.89
C ASN A 343 61.00 -37.04 -43.83
N ARG A 344 60.70 -36.78 -45.12
CA ARG A 344 61.70 -36.37 -46.12
C ARG A 344 62.30 -35.00 -45.82
N GLN A 345 61.45 -34.01 -45.51
CA GLN A 345 61.89 -32.64 -45.24
C GLN A 345 62.79 -32.55 -44.00
N HIS A 346 62.51 -33.36 -42.99
CA HIS A 346 63.25 -33.37 -41.74
C HIS A 346 64.38 -34.42 -41.67
N ASN A 347 64.51 -35.28 -42.67
CA ASN A 347 65.47 -36.39 -42.74
C ASN A 347 65.35 -37.38 -41.55
N ILE A 348 64.10 -37.72 -41.19
CA ILE A 348 63.74 -38.57 -40.04
C ILE A 348 62.90 -39.77 -40.46
N THR A 349 62.86 -40.80 -39.60
CA THR A 349 61.93 -41.94 -39.69
C THR A 349 61.38 -42.28 -38.31
N VAL A 350 60.14 -42.77 -38.25
CA VAL A 350 59.54 -43.29 -37.01
C VAL A 350 60.14 -44.66 -36.70
N LYS A 351 60.55 -44.89 -35.46
CA LYS A 351 61.38 -46.05 -35.08
C LYS A 351 60.61 -47.37 -34.99
N TYR A 352 59.34 -47.35 -34.57
CA TYR A 352 58.58 -48.55 -34.21
C TYR A 352 57.18 -48.66 -34.82
N ASN A 353 56.73 -47.66 -35.57
CA ASN A 353 55.38 -47.64 -36.11
C ASN A 353 55.42 -47.14 -37.56
N GLY A 354 54.85 -47.93 -38.48
CA GLY A 354 54.62 -47.50 -39.87
C GLY A 354 53.35 -46.68 -40.03
N SER A 355 52.63 -46.40 -38.92
CA SER A 355 51.47 -45.51 -38.90
C SER A 355 51.87 -44.08 -39.22
N THR A 356 51.02 -43.41 -39.98
CA THR A 356 51.07 -41.96 -40.21
C THR A 356 50.30 -41.16 -39.17
N TYR A 357 49.44 -41.82 -38.37
CA TYR A 357 48.59 -41.20 -37.36
C TYR A 357 48.99 -41.65 -35.96
N PHE A 358 49.06 -40.69 -35.04
CA PHE A 358 49.43 -40.90 -33.65
C PHE A 358 48.39 -40.25 -32.73
N THR A 359 47.90 -41.02 -31.77
CA THR A 359 46.87 -40.58 -30.83
C THR A 359 47.38 -39.48 -29.91
N HIS A 360 46.48 -38.71 -29.29
CA HIS A 360 46.90 -37.68 -28.34
C HIS A 360 47.61 -38.31 -27.13
N ASP A 361 48.62 -37.61 -26.61
CA ASP A 361 49.54 -38.07 -25.55
C ASP A 361 50.41 -39.29 -25.91
N GLU A 362 50.29 -39.82 -27.12
CA GLU A 362 51.21 -40.83 -27.64
C GLU A 362 52.62 -40.23 -27.78
N ILE A 363 53.61 -40.99 -27.29
CA ILE A 363 55.02 -40.63 -27.40
C ILE A 363 55.61 -41.33 -28.63
N ILE A 364 56.10 -40.54 -29.57
CA ILE A 364 56.66 -40.96 -30.83
C ILE A 364 58.17 -40.84 -30.77
N GLU A 365 58.86 -41.95 -31.04
CA GLU A 365 60.31 -41.99 -31.14
C GLU A 365 60.76 -41.92 -32.60
N PHE A 366 61.48 -40.85 -32.93
CA PHE A 366 62.11 -40.63 -34.22
C PHE A 366 63.57 -41.11 -34.21
N ARG A 367 64.07 -41.45 -35.38
CA ARG A 367 65.49 -41.66 -35.66
C ARG A 367 65.88 -40.95 -36.95
N CYS A 368 67.10 -40.48 -37.06
CA CYS A 368 67.59 -39.92 -38.32
C CYS A 368 67.60 -40.99 -39.41
N ALA A 369 67.07 -40.67 -40.58
CA ALA A 369 67.19 -41.56 -41.73
C ALA A 369 68.66 -41.66 -42.16
N ARG A 370 69.37 -40.52 -42.14
CA ARG A 370 70.82 -40.38 -42.34
C ARG A 370 71.35 -39.20 -41.51
N GLY A 371 72.63 -39.21 -41.16
CA GLY A 371 73.27 -38.12 -40.41
C GLY A 371 72.93 -38.10 -38.91
N ILE A 372 73.08 -36.92 -38.29
CA ILE A 372 72.86 -36.72 -36.84
C ILE A 372 71.76 -35.67 -36.57
N PRO A 373 71.09 -35.73 -35.39
CA PRO A 373 70.11 -34.72 -35.01
C PRO A 373 70.75 -33.34 -34.87
N VAL A 374 70.06 -32.31 -35.37
CA VAL A 374 70.46 -30.91 -35.24
C VAL A 374 69.34 -30.09 -34.60
N GLY A 375 69.71 -29.06 -33.85
CA GLY A 375 68.76 -28.23 -33.08
C GLY A 375 68.47 -28.76 -31.68
N SER A 376 67.48 -28.17 -31.00
CA SER A 376 67.13 -28.46 -29.60
C SER A 376 65.88 -29.34 -29.43
N VAL A 377 65.24 -29.73 -30.54
CA VAL A 377 64.02 -30.56 -30.52
C VAL A 377 64.41 -32.02 -30.28
N SER A 378 63.83 -32.64 -29.24
CA SER A 378 64.07 -34.04 -28.87
C SER A 378 63.63 -35.01 -29.97
N LEU A 379 64.31 -36.15 -30.10
CA LEU A 379 63.85 -37.27 -30.94
C LEU A 379 62.63 -38.00 -30.37
N LEU A 380 62.31 -37.78 -29.09
CA LEU A 380 61.07 -38.23 -28.46
C LEU A 380 60.11 -37.05 -28.41
N GLN A 381 58.99 -37.18 -29.12
CA GLN A 381 57.95 -36.15 -29.20
C GLN A 381 56.63 -36.71 -28.74
N ARG A 382 55.82 -35.85 -28.11
CA ARG A 382 54.47 -36.20 -27.70
C ARG A 382 53.48 -35.52 -28.63
N CYS A 383 52.48 -36.28 -29.09
CA CYS A 383 51.36 -35.68 -29.81
C CYS A 383 50.49 -34.84 -28.87
N ASN A 384 50.41 -33.54 -29.13
CA ASN A 384 49.57 -32.63 -28.34
C ASN A 384 48.46 -32.01 -29.19
N SER A 385 47.25 -32.56 -29.11
CA SER A 385 46.06 -32.02 -29.79
C SER A 385 46.27 -31.77 -31.30
N GLY A 386 46.79 -32.76 -32.01
CA GLY A 386 47.09 -32.68 -33.43
C GLY A 386 48.39 -31.96 -33.78
N VAL A 387 49.09 -31.39 -32.80
CA VAL A 387 50.38 -30.71 -32.98
C VAL A 387 51.51 -31.60 -32.50
N ILE A 388 52.49 -31.81 -33.39
CA ILE A 388 53.76 -32.46 -33.09
C ILE A 388 54.91 -31.62 -33.65
N VAL A 389 55.95 -31.43 -32.84
CA VAL A 389 57.13 -30.67 -33.26
C VAL A 389 58.17 -31.67 -33.78
N LEU A 390 58.44 -31.65 -35.09
CA LEU A 390 59.33 -32.63 -35.69
C LEU A 390 60.81 -32.27 -35.45
N PRO A 391 61.66 -33.23 -35.03
CA PRO A 391 63.11 -33.04 -34.98
C PRO A 391 63.69 -33.02 -36.40
N THR A 392 64.89 -32.46 -36.59
CA THR A 392 65.55 -32.38 -37.90
C THR A 392 66.94 -33.02 -37.83
N CYS A 393 67.34 -33.72 -38.88
CA CYS A 393 68.68 -34.31 -39.00
C CYS A 393 69.43 -33.76 -40.21
N GLN A 394 70.75 -33.60 -40.08
CA GLN A 394 71.62 -33.19 -41.19
C GLN A 394 72.71 -34.23 -41.43
N GLU A 395 72.98 -34.49 -42.71
CA GLU A 395 74.15 -35.25 -43.14
C GLU A 395 75.41 -34.38 -43.01
N PHE A 396 76.56 -35.01 -42.79
CA PHE A 396 77.86 -34.33 -42.70
C PHE A 396 78.33 -33.81 -44.06
#